data_AF-A0AAV6G1X6-F1
#
_entry.id   AF-A0AAV6G1X6-F1
#
_cell.length_a   1.000
_cell.length_b   1.000
_cell.length_c   1.000
_cell.angle_alpha   90.00
_cell.angle_beta   90.00
_cell.angle_gamma   90.00
#
_symmetry.space_group_name_H-M   'P 1'
#
loop_
_entity.id
_entity.type
_entity.pdbx_description
1 polymer ?
#
loop_
_entity_poly.entity_id
_entity_poly.type
_entity_poly.pdbx_seq_one_letter_code
_entity_poly.pdbx_strand_id
1 'polypeptide(L)'
;MSTFQASIKGYVMEVLLTLESVVDNLAESLKNNDLMAILTRATSPDLLCNGKLTSSRKSTGELNLFSGPSSLEHNRHQRSYSVPKKFDEAEYSSQVPRSATLDSGACTHQSQNPIPSMDCFSNSTSINHPSNLLTTIFWVAVSLMESDFECEYQMSLRLLSKLLAHLSLDRPENQEKMEKLQTQLRWSSFSGLQHLLLKGFTSTSNTELTLQLLCQLTPISRAPVVDTSQAIGFPLNVLCLLPHLVQNFECPTQFCKDAAERIAQ
;
A
#
# COMPACT_ATOMS: atom_id res chain seq x y z
N MET A 1 32.82 7.30 -23.47
CA MET A 1 32.73 6.35 -22.33
C MET A 1 32.37 7.07 -21.03
N SER A 2 33.13 8.10 -20.62
CA SER A 2 32.92 8.84 -19.35
C SER A 2 31.61 9.63 -19.26
N THR A 3 31.15 10.26 -20.34
CA THR A 3 29.88 11.00 -20.38
C THR A 3 28.65 10.11 -20.25
N PHE A 4 28.71 8.91 -20.83
CA PHE A 4 27.63 7.92 -20.76
C PHE A 4 27.48 7.34 -19.35
N GLN A 5 28.60 7.03 -18.69
CA GLN A 5 28.59 6.56 -17.31
C GLN A 5 28.08 7.64 -16.34
N ALA A 6 28.42 8.91 -16.56
CA ALA A 6 27.87 10.03 -15.79
C ALA A 6 26.36 10.19 -15.99
N SER A 7 25.87 10.03 -17.23
CA SER A 7 24.44 10.08 -17.55
C SER A 7 23.67 8.95 -16.87
N ILE A 8 24.16 7.71 -16.94
CA ILE A 8 23.53 6.56 -16.26
C ILE A 8 23.45 6.78 -14.75
N LYS A 9 24.55 7.24 -14.12
CA LYS A 9 24.57 7.54 -12.69
C LYS A 9 23.55 8.62 -12.30
N GLY A 10 23.38 9.64 -13.15
CA GLY A 10 22.35 10.67 -12.96
C GLY A 10 20.94 10.09 -12.96
N TYR A 11 20.63 9.20 -13.93
CA TYR A 11 19.33 8.54 -14.00
C TYR A 11 19.04 7.66 -12.79
N VAL A 12 20.03 6.89 -12.30
CA VAL A 12 19.85 6.05 -11.11
C VAL A 12 19.46 6.93 -9.92
N MET A 13 20.20 8.02 -9.67
CA MET A 13 19.88 8.93 -8.56
C MET A 13 18.50 9.58 -8.70
N GLU A 14 18.12 10.02 -9.90
CA GLU A 14 16.80 10.60 -10.16
C GLU A 14 15.67 9.60 -9.86
N VAL A 15 15.84 8.34 -10.28
CA VAL A 15 14.89 7.26 -9.98
C VAL A 15 14.80 7.05 -8.47
N LEU A 16 15.92 7.01 -7.75
CA LEU A 16 15.90 6.84 -6.29
C LEU A 16 15.21 8.00 -5.56
N LEU A 17 15.48 9.25 -5.96
CA LEU A 17 14.83 10.43 -5.40
C LEU A 17 13.33 10.42 -5.68
N THR A 18 12.95 10.01 -6.89
CA THR A 18 11.55 9.84 -7.26
C THR A 18 10.89 8.79 -6.38
N LEU A 19 11.52 7.62 -6.19
CA LEU A 19 11.01 6.59 -5.29
C LEU A 19 10.87 7.09 -3.85
N GLU A 20 11.88 7.76 -3.29
CA GLU A 20 11.82 8.36 -1.94
C GLU A 20 10.64 9.33 -1.84
N SER A 21 10.42 10.17 -2.85
CA SER A 21 9.33 11.15 -2.85
C SER A 21 7.92 10.50 -2.90
N VAL A 22 7.77 9.39 -3.63
CA VAL A 22 6.47 8.76 -3.88
C VAL A 22 6.00 7.89 -2.71
N VAL A 23 6.90 7.44 -1.83
CA VAL A 23 6.55 6.59 -0.67
C VAL A 23 5.44 7.19 0.19
N ASP A 24 5.47 8.49 0.47
CA ASP A 24 4.44 9.13 1.31
C ASP A 24 3.07 9.14 0.62
N ASN A 25 3.05 9.43 -0.68
CA ASN A 25 1.83 9.42 -1.48
C ASN A 25 1.20 8.02 -1.54
N LEU A 26 2.03 6.97 -1.67
CA LEU A 26 1.58 5.58 -1.62
C LEU A 26 1.03 5.21 -0.24
N ALA A 27 1.68 5.66 0.83
CA ALA A 27 1.22 5.44 2.19
C ALA A 27 -0.12 6.13 2.49
N GLU A 28 -0.32 7.35 1.98
CA GLU A 28 -1.60 8.04 2.07
C GLU A 28 -2.69 7.33 1.25
N SER A 29 -2.36 6.86 0.05
CA SER A 29 -3.27 6.04 -0.77
C SER A 29 -3.68 4.74 -0.06
N LEU A 30 -2.75 4.08 0.62
CA LEU A 30 -3.03 2.88 1.43
C LEU A 30 -4.04 3.18 2.55
N LYS A 31 -3.82 4.27 3.31
CA LYS A 31 -4.74 4.70 4.38
C LYS A 31 -6.13 5.01 3.83
N ASN A 32 -6.22 5.71 2.71
CA ASN A 32 -7.49 6.03 2.06
C ASN A 32 -8.22 4.76 1.59
N ASN A 33 -7.49 3.77 1.08
CA ASN A 33 -8.06 2.48 0.70
C ASN A 33 -8.62 1.73 1.93
N ASP A 34 -7.86 1.68 3.03
CA ASP A 34 -8.30 1.07 4.29
C ASP A 34 -9.57 1.74 4.84
N LEU A 35 -9.63 3.07 4.84
CA LEU A 35 -10.82 3.81 5.26
C LEU A 35 -12.04 3.49 4.39
N MET A 36 -11.86 3.41 3.06
CA MET A 36 -12.93 3.01 2.15
C MET A 36 -13.37 1.56 2.36
N ALA A 37 -12.44 0.65 2.65
CA ALA A 37 -12.73 -0.74 2.99
C ALA A 37 -13.54 -0.84 4.30
N ILE A 38 -13.21 -0.03 5.31
CA ILE A 38 -13.95 0.04 6.58
C ILE A 38 -15.36 0.60 6.33
N LEU A 39 -15.51 1.68 5.57
CA LEU A 39 -16.81 2.29 5.26
C LEU A 39 -17.72 1.36 4.46
N THR A 40 -17.19 0.67 3.45
CA THR A 40 -17.93 -0.31 2.65
C THR A 40 -18.32 -1.55 3.47
N ARG A 41 -17.47 -1.97 4.40
CA ARG A 41 -17.80 -3.04 5.36
C ARG A 41 -18.86 -2.60 6.37
N ALA A 42 -18.80 -1.35 6.86
CA ALA A 42 -19.78 -0.80 7.80
C ALA A 42 -21.15 -0.51 7.15
N THR A 43 -21.20 -0.33 5.84
CA THR A 43 -22.44 -0.10 5.07
C THR A 43 -23.05 -1.38 4.48
N SER A 44 -22.46 -2.56 4.75
CA SER A 44 -23.05 -3.84 4.38
C SER A 44 -23.91 -4.37 5.54
N PRO A 45 -25.25 -4.44 5.41
CA PRO A 45 -26.10 -5.03 6.44
C PRO A 45 -26.06 -6.55 6.30
N ASP A 46 -25.48 -7.25 7.28
CA ASP A 46 -25.70 -8.68 7.46
C ASP A 46 -27.17 -8.92 7.83
N LEU A 47 -28.00 -9.22 6.82
CA LEU A 47 -29.36 -9.69 7.03
C LEU A 47 -29.36 -11.21 7.24
N LEU A 48 -29.19 -11.67 8.49
CA LEU A 48 -29.65 -12.99 8.94
C LEU A 48 -30.04 -13.02 10.43
N CYS A 49 -31.37 -12.92 10.64
CA CYS A 49 -32.25 -13.67 11.55
C CYS A 49 -32.18 -13.57 13.10
N ASN A 50 -33.33 -13.11 13.64
CA ASN A 50 -34.07 -13.54 14.85
C ASN A 50 -33.84 -12.89 16.23
N GLY A 51 -34.87 -12.17 16.70
CA GLY A 51 -34.98 -11.64 18.06
C GLY A 51 -36.33 -10.98 18.35
N LYS A 52 -37.40 -11.78 18.31
CA LYS A 52 -38.79 -11.50 18.71
C LYS A 52 -38.94 -10.59 19.95
N LEU A 53 -39.60 -9.43 19.81
CA LEU A 53 -40.37 -8.80 20.90
C LEU A 53 -41.76 -8.39 20.38
N THR A 54 -42.76 -8.83 21.13
CA THR A 54 -44.19 -8.85 20.79
C THR A 54 -44.95 -7.67 21.42
N SER A 55 -45.71 -6.96 20.56
CA SER A 55 -47.07 -6.40 20.72
C SER A 55 -47.52 -5.50 21.90
N SER A 56 -48.34 -4.51 21.47
CA SER A 56 -49.47 -3.83 22.14
C SER A 56 -49.15 -2.47 22.79
N ARG A 57 -49.97 -1.40 22.71
CA ARG A 57 -51.38 -1.20 22.31
C ARG A 57 -51.66 0.32 22.13
N LYS A 58 -52.37 0.70 21.06
CA LYS A 58 -53.27 1.86 20.79
C LYS A 58 -53.31 3.11 21.72
N SER A 59 -53.38 4.33 21.15
CA SER A 59 -54.59 5.22 21.18
C SER A 59 -54.31 6.70 20.80
N THR A 60 -54.96 7.13 19.71
CA THR A 60 -55.70 8.40 19.43
C THR A 60 -55.11 9.80 19.72
N GLY A 61 -55.14 10.65 18.69
CA GLY A 61 -55.01 12.11 18.79
C GLY A 61 -55.16 12.80 17.44
N GLU A 62 -56.36 12.74 16.85
CA GLU A 62 -56.81 13.63 15.77
C GLU A 62 -56.57 15.10 16.13
N LEU A 63 -56.15 15.94 15.17
CA LEU A 63 -56.68 17.29 14.92
C LEU A 63 -56.32 17.75 13.49
N ASN A 64 -57.31 17.75 12.60
CA ASN A 64 -57.34 18.55 11.37
C ASN A 64 -57.68 20.01 11.71
N LEU A 65 -56.99 21.00 11.14
CA LEU A 65 -57.55 22.33 10.88
C LEU A 65 -56.85 22.98 9.67
N PHE A 66 -57.62 23.15 8.60
CA PHE A 66 -57.36 24.06 7.49
C PHE A 66 -57.61 25.52 7.95
N SER A 67 -56.77 26.46 7.49
CA SER A 67 -57.18 27.73 6.81
C SER A 67 -56.22 28.89 7.06
N GLY A 68 -55.81 29.56 5.97
CA GLY A 68 -55.65 31.02 5.94
C GLY A 68 -54.27 31.58 5.61
N PRO A 69 -54.18 32.74 4.93
CA PRO A 69 -53.23 32.99 3.84
C PRO A 69 -52.15 34.04 4.17
N SER A 70 -50.99 33.97 3.52
CA SER A 70 -50.26 35.14 2.94
C SER A 70 -48.77 34.85 2.66
N SER A 71 -48.41 35.02 1.39
CA SER A 71 -47.25 35.75 0.86
C SER A 71 -45.78 35.29 1.09
N LEU A 72 -45.02 35.50 0.01
CA LEU A 72 -43.55 35.56 -0.19
C LEU A 72 -42.87 34.20 -0.45
N GLU A 73 -42.57 33.88 -1.72
CA GLU A 73 -41.26 34.13 -2.39
C GLU A 73 -40.15 33.31 -1.71
N HIS A 74 -39.37 32.42 -2.32
CA HIS A 74 -38.67 32.35 -3.60
C HIS A 74 -38.00 30.95 -3.52
N ASN A 75 -37.98 30.03 -4.49
CA ASN A 75 -37.08 30.02 -5.63
C ASN A 75 -37.15 28.59 -6.25
N ARG A 76 -37.16 28.57 -7.58
CA ARG A 76 -37.19 27.42 -8.51
C ARG A 76 -35.90 26.58 -8.36
N HIS A 77 -35.83 25.28 -8.67
CA HIS A 77 -36.08 24.69 -9.99
C HIS A 77 -36.32 23.18 -9.93
N GLN A 78 -37.42 22.76 -10.57
CA GLN A 78 -37.65 21.43 -11.14
C GLN A 78 -36.63 21.10 -12.24
N ARG A 79 -36.22 19.83 -12.35
CA ARG A 79 -35.91 19.23 -13.66
C ARG A 79 -36.99 18.22 -13.98
N SER A 80 -37.79 18.56 -14.99
CA SER A 80 -38.87 17.75 -15.51
C SER A 80 -38.37 16.80 -16.59
N TYR A 81 -38.95 15.61 -16.58
CA TYR A 81 -38.99 14.66 -17.69
C TYR A 81 -39.95 15.17 -18.76
N SER A 82 -39.56 15.11 -20.04
CA SER A 82 -40.52 14.86 -21.12
C SER A 82 -39.83 14.57 -22.47
N VAL A 83 -40.31 13.48 -23.07
CA VAL A 83 -40.18 13.09 -24.48
C VAL A 83 -41.14 13.93 -25.32
N PRO A 84 -40.87 14.15 -26.62
CA PRO A 84 -41.96 13.99 -27.58
C PRO A 84 -41.58 13.25 -28.87
N LYS A 85 -42.63 12.80 -29.57
CA LYS A 85 -42.67 11.85 -30.69
C LYS A 85 -43.38 12.51 -31.88
N LYS A 86 -42.96 12.14 -33.12
CA LYS A 86 -43.60 12.26 -34.46
C LYS A 86 -43.50 13.63 -35.18
N PHE A 87 -43.41 13.74 -36.52
CA PHE A 87 -43.71 12.85 -37.67
C PHE A 87 -43.04 13.36 -38.98
N ASP A 88 -42.80 12.44 -39.95
CA ASP A 88 -42.68 12.56 -41.45
C ASP A 88 -41.83 13.66 -42.13
N GLU A 89 -41.17 13.52 -43.29
CA GLU A 89 -40.91 12.46 -44.30
C GLU A 89 -39.78 12.99 -45.24
N ALA A 90 -39.16 12.09 -46.02
CA ALA A 90 -38.35 12.30 -47.23
C ALA A 90 -36.81 12.49 -47.13
N GLU A 91 -36.14 11.38 -47.46
CA GLU A 91 -35.09 11.23 -48.50
C GLU A 91 -33.59 11.48 -48.21
N TYR A 92 -32.83 10.50 -48.74
CA TYR A 92 -31.39 10.40 -48.99
C TYR A 92 -30.40 9.99 -47.87
N SER A 93 -30.07 8.70 -47.94
CA SER A 93 -28.70 8.16 -48.03
C SER A 93 -27.85 8.00 -46.74
N SER A 94 -27.62 6.72 -46.45
CA SER A 94 -26.36 6.13 -45.96
C SER A 94 -25.93 6.41 -44.52
N GLN A 95 -26.14 5.44 -43.62
CA GLN A 95 -25.06 4.79 -42.85
C GLN A 95 -25.58 3.78 -41.79
N VAL A 96 -24.93 2.60 -41.80
CA VAL A 96 -24.67 1.68 -40.66
C VAL A 96 -25.86 0.95 -40.01
N PRO A 97 -25.88 -0.39 -39.99
CA PRO A 97 -26.60 -1.14 -38.96
C PRO A 97 -25.65 -1.57 -37.84
N ARG A 98 -25.99 -1.17 -36.61
CA ARG A 98 -25.57 -1.83 -35.38
C ARG A 98 -26.53 -2.98 -35.05
N SER A 99 -25.95 -3.99 -34.39
CA SER A 99 -26.55 -4.87 -33.38
C SER A 99 -27.11 -6.23 -33.81
N ALA A 100 -26.42 -7.25 -33.27
CA ALA A 100 -26.95 -8.32 -32.43
C ALA A 100 -27.96 -9.30 -33.06
N THR A 101 -27.48 -10.54 -33.22
CA THR A 101 -28.33 -11.72 -33.05
C THR A 101 -27.54 -12.74 -32.26
N LEU A 102 -28.07 -13.05 -31.07
CA LEU A 102 -27.70 -14.21 -30.27
C LEU A 102 -28.07 -15.46 -31.06
N ASP A 103 -27.16 -16.40 -31.21
CA ASP A 103 -27.55 -17.78 -31.51
C ASP A 103 -26.71 -18.77 -30.70
N SER A 104 -27.42 -19.72 -30.10
CA SER A 104 -26.88 -20.82 -29.32
C SER A 104 -26.41 -21.91 -30.26
N GLY A 105 -25.09 -22.13 -30.35
CA GLY A 105 -24.52 -23.29 -31.02
C GLY A 105 -23.85 -24.24 -30.03
N ALA A 106 -24.55 -25.30 -29.65
CA ALA A 106 -23.98 -26.46 -28.99
C ALA A 106 -23.29 -27.37 -30.03
N CYS A 107 -22.05 -27.81 -29.77
CA CYS A 107 -21.35 -29.00 -30.28
C CYS A 107 -19.94 -29.03 -29.62
N THR A 108 -19.71 -29.75 -28.52
CA THR A 108 -19.32 -31.17 -28.42
C THR A 108 -17.99 -31.53 -29.12
N HIS A 109 -16.92 -31.52 -28.31
CA HIS A 109 -15.69 -32.35 -28.35
C HIS A 109 -14.84 -32.43 -29.64
N GLN A 110 -13.63 -31.86 -29.59
CA GLN A 110 -12.43 -32.61 -29.98
C GLN A 110 -11.15 -32.04 -29.35
N SER A 111 -10.36 -32.94 -28.80
CA SER A 111 -9.12 -32.75 -28.04
C SER A 111 -8.03 -31.99 -28.79
N GLN A 112 -7.54 -30.90 -28.20
CA GLN A 112 -6.17 -30.42 -28.39
C GLN A 112 -5.61 -29.94 -27.05
N ASN A 113 -4.40 -30.38 -26.74
CA ASN A 113 -3.64 -30.19 -25.50
C ASN A 113 -3.69 -28.74 -24.99
N PRO A 114 -3.92 -28.49 -23.68
CA PRO A 114 -3.66 -27.18 -23.12
C PRO A 114 -2.15 -27.01 -22.98
N ILE A 115 -1.58 -26.19 -23.87
CA ILE A 115 -0.36 -25.44 -23.57
C ILE A 115 -0.66 -24.67 -22.27
N PRO A 116 0.20 -24.68 -21.24
CA PRO A 116 -0.01 -23.83 -20.08
C PRO A 116 0.24 -22.39 -20.55
N SER A 117 -0.82 -21.72 -21.02
CA SER A 117 -0.82 -20.29 -21.19
C SER A 117 -0.56 -19.71 -19.80
N MET A 118 0.57 -19.03 -19.72
CA MET A 118 1.03 -18.26 -18.58
C MET A 118 -0.01 -17.18 -18.24
N ASP A 119 -1.05 -17.56 -17.50
CA ASP A 119 -2.00 -16.67 -16.85
C ASP A 119 -1.30 -15.96 -15.68
N CYS A 120 -0.31 -15.14 -16.00
CA CYS A 120 0.34 -14.23 -15.06
C CYS A 120 -0.31 -12.82 -15.05
N PHE A 121 -1.35 -12.59 -15.86
CA PHE A 121 -1.86 -11.22 -16.11
C PHE A 121 -3.30 -10.94 -15.65
N SER A 122 -4.00 -11.90 -15.05
CA SER A 122 -5.31 -11.66 -14.42
C SER A 122 -5.22 -10.90 -13.08
N ASN A 123 -4.01 -10.65 -12.58
CA ASN A 123 -3.76 -9.93 -11.31
C ASN A 123 -3.36 -8.46 -11.51
N SER A 124 -3.67 -7.84 -12.64
CA SER A 124 -3.28 -6.44 -12.93
C SER A 124 -3.85 -5.42 -11.94
N THR A 125 -4.97 -5.74 -11.27
CA THR A 125 -5.54 -4.91 -10.19
C THR A 125 -4.80 -5.11 -8.85
N SER A 126 -4.26 -6.30 -8.59
CA SER A 126 -3.47 -6.61 -7.39
C SER A 126 -2.08 -5.96 -7.46
N ILE A 127 -1.40 -5.98 -8.61
CA ILE A 127 -0.03 -5.45 -8.74
C ILE A 127 0.03 -3.94 -8.44
N ASN A 128 -1.02 -3.19 -8.80
CA ASN A 128 -1.12 -1.75 -8.56
C ASN A 128 -1.59 -1.39 -7.14
N HIS A 129 -1.84 -2.36 -6.26
CA HIS A 129 -2.22 -2.07 -4.89
C HIS A 129 -1.06 -1.36 -4.16
N PRO A 130 -1.31 -0.24 -3.44
CA PRO A 130 -0.24 0.58 -2.86
C PRO A 130 0.67 -0.19 -1.91
N SER A 131 0.15 -1.16 -1.14
CA SER A 131 0.97 -2.04 -0.29
C SER A 131 1.91 -2.96 -1.08
N ASN A 132 1.50 -3.45 -2.26
CA ASN A 132 2.36 -4.27 -3.10
C ASN A 132 3.48 -3.42 -3.73
N LEU A 133 3.17 -2.19 -4.14
CA LEU A 133 4.18 -1.24 -4.60
C LEU A 133 5.18 -0.90 -3.50
N LEU A 134 4.74 -0.61 -2.28
CA LEU A 134 5.63 -0.39 -1.14
C LEU A 134 6.54 -1.60 -0.86
N THR A 135 6.00 -2.82 -0.98
CA THR A 135 6.77 -4.08 -0.83
C THR A 135 7.84 -4.20 -1.93
N THR A 136 7.50 -3.85 -3.17
CA THR A 136 8.48 -3.81 -4.28
C THR A 136 9.56 -2.76 -4.04
N ILE A 137 9.18 -1.53 -3.64
CA ILE A 137 10.14 -0.45 -3.36
C ILE A 137 11.05 -0.83 -2.19
N PHE A 138 10.53 -1.56 -1.19
CA PHE A 138 11.34 -2.15 -0.12
C PHE A 138 12.43 -3.06 -0.66
N TRP A 139 12.10 -4.04 -1.51
CA TRP A 139 13.12 -4.93 -2.08
C TRP A 139 14.10 -4.19 -3.00
N VAL A 140 13.66 -3.13 -3.68
CA VAL A 140 14.56 -2.24 -4.42
C VAL A 140 15.54 -1.57 -3.46
N ALA A 141 15.08 -0.99 -2.35
CA ALA A 141 15.95 -0.40 -1.33
C ALA A 141 16.96 -1.41 -0.79
N VAL A 142 16.52 -2.61 -0.44
CA VAL A 142 17.38 -3.70 0.04
C VAL A 142 18.45 -4.08 -0.98
N SER A 143 18.10 -4.17 -2.27
CA SER A 143 19.08 -4.47 -3.34
C SER A 143 20.13 -3.40 -3.52
N LEU A 144 19.77 -2.14 -3.28
CA LEU A 144 20.70 -1.02 -3.37
C LEU A 144 21.65 -0.95 -2.18
N MET A 145 21.28 -1.54 -1.03
CA MET A 145 22.18 -1.62 0.12
C MET A 145 23.40 -2.51 -0.16
N GLU A 146 23.29 -3.46 -1.10
CA GLU A 146 24.45 -4.25 -1.55
C GLU A 146 25.41 -3.45 -2.44
N SER A 147 24.98 -2.31 -2.99
CA SER A 147 25.79 -1.49 -3.92
C SER A 147 27.10 -1.03 -3.29
N ASP A 148 28.20 -1.15 -4.04
CA ASP A 148 29.52 -0.66 -3.66
C ASP A 148 29.64 0.87 -3.75
N PHE A 149 28.64 1.55 -4.32
CA PHE A 149 28.60 3.01 -4.39
C PHE A 149 27.99 3.61 -3.12
N GLU A 150 28.78 4.38 -2.38
CA GLU A 150 28.38 4.98 -1.11
C GLU A 150 27.13 5.86 -1.20
N CYS A 151 26.96 6.62 -2.30
CA CYS A 151 25.79 7.47 -2.49
C CYS A 151 24.50 6.67 -2.73
N GLU A 152 24.57 5.56 -3.47
CA GLU A 152 23.43 4.65 -3.68
C GLU A 152 23.06 3.97 -2.37
N TYR A 153 24.08 3.51 -1.63
CA TYR A 153 23.90 2.95 -0.29
C TYR A 153 23.23 3.95 0.66
N GLN A 154 23.75 5.17 0.76
CA GLN A 154 23.19 6.21 1.62
C GLN A 154 21.72 6.52 1.24
N MET A 155 21.43 6.60 -0.05
CA MET A 155 20.07 6.83 -0.53
C MET A 155 19.14 5.66 -0.20
N SER A 156 19.64 4.42 -0.31
CA SER A 156 18.89 3.23 0.07
C SER A 156 18.54 3.20 1.57
N LEU A 157 19.45 3.65 2.45
CA LEU A 157 19.17 3.78 3.89
C LEU A 157 18.06 4.80 4.16
N ARG A 158 18.08 5.94 3.47
CA ARG A 158 17.05 6.98 3.61
C ARG A 158 15.69 6.47 3.15
N LEU A 159 15.67 5.82 1.98
CA LEU A 159 14.48 5.19 1.44
C LEU A 159 13.94 4.12 2.39
N LEU A 160 14.80 3.25 2.92
CA LEU A 160 14.43 2.22 3.88
C LEU A 160 13.83 2.82 5.16
N SER A 161 14.45 3.86 5.72
CA SER A 161 13.95 4.54 6.92
C SER A 161 12.52 5.05 6.71
N LYS A 162 12.29 5.68 5.55
CA LYS A 162 10.97 6.18 5.16
C LYS A 162 9.96 5.06 4.95
N LEU A 163 10.37 3.96 4.33
CA LEU A 163 9.53 2.79 4.12
C LEU A 163 9.12 2.14 5.45
N LEU A 164 10.04 1.98 6.40
CA LEU A 164 9.75 1.39 7.71
C LEU A 164 8.77 2.22 8.56
N ALA A 165 8.60 3.51 8.25
CA ALA A 165 7.58 4.34 8.89
C ALA A 165 6.14 3.97 8.46
N HIS A 166 5.99 3.41 7.26
CA HIS A 166 4.69 3.07 6.67
C HIS A 166 4.46 1.56 6.53
N LEU A 167 5.53 0.77 6.45
CA LEU A 167 5.51 -0.68 6.35
C LEU A 167 5.81 -1.32 7.70
N SER A 168 4.75 -1.79 8.36
CA SER A 168 4.88 -2.61 9.57
C SER A 168 5.32 -4.03 9.18
N LEU A 169 6.61 -4.32 9.36
CA LEU A 169 7.19 -5.65 9.09
C LEU A 169 6.73 -6.73 10.09
N ASP A 170 6.11 -6.33 11.19
CA ASP A 170 5.53 -7.25 12.19
C ASP A 170 4.19 -7.85 11.74
N ARG A 171 3.49 -7.19 10.81
CA ARG A 171 2.17 -7.68 10.37
C ARG A 171 2.33 -8.92 9.49
N PRO A 172 1.65 -10.04 9.80
CA PRO A 172 1.82 -11.29 9.06
C PRO A 172 1.47 -11.15 7.57
N GLU A 173 0.46 -10.33 7.25
CA GLU A 173 0.08 -10.01 5.86
C GLU A 173 1.21 -9.37 5.06
N ASN A 174 2.02 -8.50 5.70
CA ASN A 174 3.16 -7.88 5.05
C ASN A 174 4.32 -8.87 4.93
N GLN A 175 4.54 -9.70 5.95
CA GLN A 175 5.58 -10.75 5.92
C GLN A 175 5.35 -11.74 4.78
N GLU A 176 4.12 -12.22 4.60
CA GLU A 176 3.76 -13.14 3.51
C GLU A 176 4.03 -12.50 2.13
N LYS A 177 3.69 -11.22 1.96
CA LYS A 177 3.97 -10.47 0.72
C LYS A 177 5.46 -10.33 0.48
N MET A 178 6.25 -10.03 1.51
CA MET A 178 7.70 -9.91 1.43
C MET A 178 8.33 -11.25 1.01
N GLU A 179 7.95 -12.35 1.64
CA GLU A 179 8.45 -13.70 1.34
C GLU A 179 8.05 -14.15 -0.09
N LYS A 180 6.81 -13.87 -0.50
CA LYS A 180 6.33 -14.17 -1.85
C LYS A 180 7.15 -13.43 -2.91
N LEU A 181 7.41 -12.13 -2.73
CA LEU A 181 8.24 -11.38 -3.66
C LEU A 181 9.70 -11.86 -3.63
N GLN A 182 10.28 -12.12 -2.46
CA GLN A 182 11.63 -12.66 -2.36
C GLN A 182 11.78 -13.98 -3.13
N THR A 183 10.81 -14.88 -3.01
CA THR A 183 10.78 -16.16 -3.73
C THR A 183 10.67 -15.95 -5.23
N GLN A 184 9.85 -15.01 -5.68
CA GLN A 184 9.73 -14.65 -7.11
C GLN A 184 11.02 -14.07 -7.67
N LEU A 185 11.75 -13.28 -6.88
CA LEU A 185 13.06 -12.73 -7.23
C LEU A 185 14.17 -13.80 -7.22
N ARG A 186 13.91 -14.99 -6.66
CA ARG A 186 14.89 -16.08 -6.48
C ARG A 186 16.13 -15.65 -5.69
N TRP A 187 15.95 -14.74 -4.75
CA TRP A 187 17.05 -14.16 -3.98
C TRP A 187 17.40 -15.04 -2.77
N SER A 188 18.09 -16.15 -3.03
CA SER A 188 18.43 -17.17 -2.03
C SER A 188 19.61 -16.79 -1.12
N SER A 189 20.34 -15.72 -1.42
CA SER A 189 21.52 -15.27 -0.67
C SER A 189 21.26 -14.12 0.32
N PHE A 190 20.01 -13.71 0.49
CA PHE A 190 19.67 -12.65 1.43
C PHE A 190 19.92 -13.10 2.87
N SER A 191 20.81 -12.41 3.58
CA SER A 191 21.21 -12.74 4.96
C SER A 191 20.41 -11.98 6.05
N GLY A 192 19.60 -11.00 5.65
CA GLY A 192 18.81 -10.14 6.55
C GLY A 192 19.20 -8.67 6.46
N LEU A 193 18.28 -7.77 6.79
CA LEU A 193 18.52 -6.33 6.80
C LEU A 193 19.70 -5.95 7.70
N GLN A 194 19.87 -6.63 8.83
CA GLN A 194 20.91 -6.30 9.78
C GLN A 194 22.31 -6.42 9.19
N HIS A 195 22.57 -7.48 8.44
CA HIS A 195 23.87 -7.67 7.82
C HIS A 195 24.20 -6.53 6.85
N LEU A 196 23.21 -6.10 6.07
CA LEU A 196 23.34 -4.98 5.14
C LEU A 196 23.54 -3.66 5.89
N LEU A 197 22.83 -3.44 7.00
CA LEU A 197 22.97 -2.24 7.82
C LEU A 197 24.35 -2.11 8.47
N LEU A 198 25.01 -3.22 8.83
CA LEU A 198 26.34 -3.16 9.43
C LEU A 198 27.38 -2.48 8.52
N LYS A 199 27.19 -2.53 7.19
CA LYS A 199 27.99 -1.77 6.23
C LYS A 199 27.93 -0.27 6.48
N GLY A 200 26.83 0.24 7.05
CA GLY A 200 26.67 1.66 7.36
C GLY A 200 27.66 2.19 8.39
N PHE A 201 28.21 1.32 9.23
CA PHE A 201 29.26 1.70 10.19
C PHE A 201 30.65 1.83 9.56
N THR A 202 30.84 1.45 8.29
CA THR A 202 32.14 1.63 7.60
C THR A 202 32.35 3.07 7.10
N SER A 203 31.35 3.95 7.21
CA SER A 203 31.45 5.37 6.85
C SER A 203 30.76 6.24 7.90
N THR A 204 31.48 7.25 8.39
CA THR A 204 30.97 8.23 9.36
C THR A 204 29.72 8.95 8.86
N SER A 205 29.58 9.15 7.55
CA SER A 205 28.41 9.80 6.95
C SER A 205 27.12 8.99 7.09
N ASN A 206 27.24 7.67 7.24
CA ASN A 206 26.10 6.75 7.28
C ASN A 206 25.81 6.24 8.70
N THR A 207 26.73 6.40 9.64
CA THR A 207 26.61 5.94 11.03
C THR A 207 25.31 6.41 11.70
N GLU A 208 25.01 7.71 11.63
CA GLU A 208 23.83 8.28 12.29
C GLU A 208 22.52 7.66 11.78
N LEU A 209 22.37 7.59 10.45
CA LEU A 209 21.18 7.00 9.82
C LEU A 209 21.08 5.48 10.09
N THR A 210 22.21 4.80 10.16
CA THR A 210 22.29 3.38 10.49
C THR A 210 21.85 3.11 11.93
N LEU A 211 22.28 3.95 12.88
CA LEU A 211 21.84 3.87 14.28
C LEU A 211 20.33 4.09 14.40
N GLN A 212 19.78 5.07 13.66
CA GLN A 212 18.33 5.33 13.62
C GLN A 212 17.54 4.13 13.11
N LEU A 213 17.98 3.51 12.02
CA LEU A 213 17.37 2.30 11.46
C LEU A 213 17.43 1.12 12.42
N LEU A 214 18.59 0.85 13.03
CA LEU A 214 18.74 -0.23 14.00
C LEU A 214 17.85 -0.01 15.24
N CYS A 215 17.76 1.23 15.72
CA CYS A 215 16.84 1.61 16.78
C CYS A 215 15.39 1.28 16.39
N GLN A 216 14.94 1.70 15.20
CA GLN A 216 13.59 1.43 14.69
C GLN A 216 13.30 -0.07 14.52
N LEU A 217 14.29 -0.86 14.09
CA LEU A 217 14.17 -2.30 13.89
C LEU A 217 14.22 -3.11 15.20
N THR A 218 14.64 -2.53 16.32
CA THR A 218 14.86 -3.26 17.58
C THR A 218 13.62 -4.05 18.05
N PRO A 219 12.40 -3.47 18.08
CA PRO A 219 11.19 -4.20 18.48
C PRO A 219 10.83 -5.37 17.56
N ILE A 220 11.27 -5.33 16.30
CA ILE A 220 10.96 -6.33 15.26
C ILE A 220 12.22 -7.12 14.84
N SER A 221 13.23 -7.14 15.68
CA SER A 221 14.56 -7.70 15.39
C SER A 221 14.55 -9.22 15.14
N ARG A 222 13.47 -9.91 15.50
CA ARG A 222 13.27 -11.35 15.25
C ARG A 222 12.49 -11.64 13.97
N ALA A 223 12.03 -10.62 13.25
CA ALA A 223 11.35 -10.83 11.98
C ALA A 223 12.33 -11.47 10.97
N PRO A 224 11.91 -12.49 10.18
CA PRO A 224 12.80 -13.20 9.25
C PRO A 224 13.50 -12.30 8.23
N VAL A 225 12.85 -11.19 7.85
CA VAL A 225 13.41 -10.19 6.94
C VAL A 225 14.54 -9.36 7.58
N VAL A 226 14.52 -9.22 8.91
CA VAL A 226 15.52 -8.48 9.68
C VAL A 226 16.72 -9.37 9.99
N ASP A 227 16.45 -10.55 10.53
CA ASP A 227 17.42 -11.61 10.83
C ASP A 227 16.88 -12.95 10.32
N THR A 228 17.54 -13.53 9.32
CA THR A 228 17.15 -14.83 8.76
C THR A 228 17.30 -15.97 9.76
N SER A 229 18.22 -15.86 10.72
CA SER A 229 18.40 -16.83 11.80
C SER A 229 17.40 -16.67 12.94
N GLN A 230 16.79 -15.47 13.05
CA GLN A 230 15.88 -15.03 14.12
C GLN A 230 16.46 -15.16 15.55
N ALA A 231 17.79 -15.31 15.66
CA ALA A 231 18.46 -15.63 16.91
C ALA A 231 19.39 -14.51 17.38
N ILE A 232 20.12 -13.89 16.46
CA ILE A 232 21.18 -12.92 16.80
C ILE A 232 20.73 -11.48 16.62
N GLY A 233 19.55 -11.24 16.02
CA GLY A 233 19.18 -9.90 15.63
C GLY A 233 19.01 -8.92 16.76
N PHE A 234 18.34 -9.31 17.84
CA PHE A 234 18.22 -8.43 19.01
C PHE A 234 19.59 -8.15 19.67
N PRO A 235 20.41 -9.19 20.01
CA PRO A 235 21.76 -8.97 20.53
C PRO A 235 22.64 -8.06 19.66
N LEU A 236 22.56 -8.21 18.34
CA LEU A 236 23.34 -7.42 17.40
C LEU A 236 22.92 -5.94 17.40
N ASN A 237 21.62 -5.65 17.41
CA ASN A 237 21.12 -4.27 17.53
C ASN A 237 21.60 -3.62 18.82
N VAL A 238 21.51 -4.33 19.96
CA VAL A 238 22.00 -3.83 21.25
C VAL A 238 23.50 -3.55 21.18
N LEU A 239 24.29 -4.46 20.63
CA LEU A 239 25.74 -4.29 20.47
C LEU A 239 26.10 -3.05 19.64
N CYS A 240 25.32 -2.75 18.60
CA CYS A 240 25.54 -1.59 17.74
C CYS A 240 25.08 -0.26 18.40
N LEU A 241 24.00 -0.27 19.17
CA LEU A 241 23.45 0.94 19.80
C LEU A 241 24.17 1.32 21.11
N LEU A 242 24.64 0.32 21.86
CA LEU A 242 25.22 0.50 23.19
C LEU A 242 26.39 1.49 23.23
N PRO A 243 27.36 1.50 22.28
CA PRO A 243 28.44 2.48 22.30
C PRO A 243 27.94 3.92 22.26
N HIS A 244 26.89 4.19 21.47
CA HIS A 244 26.30 5.53 21.37
C HIS A 244 25.54 5.91 22.64
N LEU A 245 24.82 4.96 23.25
CA LEU A 245 24.12 5.16 24.52
C LEU A 245 25.09 5.49 25.66
N VAL A 246 26.19 4.72 25.76
CA VAL A 246 27.21 4.92 26.81
C VAL A 246 27.91 6.26 26.66
N GLN A 247 28.22 6.69 25.43
CA GLN A 247 28.83 8.00 25.18
C GLN A 247 27.95 9.18 25.60
N ASN A 248 26.63 9.01 25.58
CA ASN A 248 25.65 10.05 25.92
C ASN A 248 24.97 9.81 27.28
N PHE A 249 25.51 8.91 28.12
CA PHE A 249 24.85 8.48 29.36
C PHE A 249 24.58 9.63 30.35
N GLU A 250 25.54 10.54 30.51
CA GLU A 250 25.44 11.69 31.43
C GLU A 250 24.40 12.74 30.97
N CYS A 251 24.17 12.85 29.66
CA CYS A 251 23.21 13.80 29.08
C CYS A 251 22.49 13.15 27.89
N PRO A 252 21.50 12.27 28.14
CA PRO A 252 20.91 11.45 27.09
C PRO A 252 20.07 12.30 26.13
N THR A 253 20.42 12.21 24.84
CA THR A 253 19.61 12.75 23.74
C THR A 253 18.24 12.03 23.67
N GLN A 254 17.27 12.61 22.96
CA GLN A 254 15.97 11.94 22.76
C GLN A 254 16.14 10.58 22.07
N PHE A 255 17.01 10.51 21.07
CA PHE A 255 17.38 9.26 20.42
C PHE A 255 17.86 8.20 21.44
N CYS A 256 18.71 8.58 22.40
CA CYS A 256 19.20 7.64 23.42
C CYS A 256 18.08 7.11 24.32
N LYS A 257 17.11 7.97 24.68
CA LYS A 257 15.95 7.58 25.48
C LYS A 257 15.06 6.60 24.71
N ASP A 258 14.74 6.94 23.45
CA ASP A 258 13.92 6.10 22.57
C ASP A 258 14.58 4.74 22.31
N ALA A 259 15.90 4.73 22.07
CA ALA A 259 16.65 3.50 21.86
C ALA A 259 16.68 2.63 23.13
N ALA A 260 16.91 3.22 24.29
CA ALA A 260 16.86 2.50 25.56
C ALA A 260 15.47 1.92 25.85
N GLU A 261 14.41 2.68 25.57
CA GLU A 261 13.02 2.21 25.71
C GLU A 261 12.74 1.00 24.80
N ARG A 262 13.14 1.07 23.52
CA ARG A 262 12.95 -0.04 22.57
C ARG A 262 13.77 -1.29 22.92
N ILE A 263 14.93 -1.13 23.56
CA ILE A 263 15.75 -2.25 24.03
C ILE A 263 15.12 -2.90 25.28
N ALA A 264 14.42 -2.13 26.11
CA ALA A 264 13.82 -2.61 27.34
C ALA A 264 12.48 -3.34 27.14
N GLN A 265 11.83 -3.16 25.99
CA GLN A 265 10.58 -3.83 25.58
C GLN A 265 10.84 -5.29 25.16
#